data_AF-A0A2M7XRV0-F1
#
_entry.id   AF-A0A2M7XRV0-F1
#
_cell.length_a   1.000
_cell.length_b   1.000
_cell.length_c   1.000
_cell.angle_alpha   90.00
_cell.angle_beta   90.00
_cell.angle_gamma   90.00
#
_symmetry.space_group_name_H-M   'P 1'
#
loop_
_entity.id
_entity.type
_entity.pdbx_description
1 polymer ?
#
loop_
_entity_poly.entity_id
_entity_poly.type
_entity_poly.pdbx_seq_one_letter_code
_entity_poly.pdbx_strand_id
1 'polypeptide(L)'
;MRKVILAIVFTAFSLTAGDRGGLQMPEPPSSKSDIVGWNLYHAKMDQIHRMSKAAARSDRAYNFHNGNQVRTLFYNYGSIGKPSTEPSMEWPIGSGRGYAFEFGIVAGSEVNTYGGGKQRIVIDGLSIAGVTGNNPGGTPNDWEPQAGYNDPFVHQISMSDSPDEDRDPDARPDTWPQFKTNSNPFWYPIADATNPDFPGKFVWPGEYGRGVTTADQESYYVMDDSYVYRHNSYPWDGVKKDGEFYPDTTNLNRGGIGLTVQARGYQWIATRAQNVIFFI
;
A
#
# COMPACT_ATOMS: atom_id res chain seq x y z
N MET A 1 37.52 24.30 -38.18
CA MET A 1 36.20 24.08 -37.53
C MET A 1 35.92 22.59 -37.49
N ARG A 2 36.15 21.94 -36.34
CA ARG A 2 35.89 20.50 -36.16
C ARG A 2 34.44 20.32 -35.73
N LYS A 3 33.64 19.61 -36.54
CA LYS A 3 32.29 19.18 -36.18
C LYS A 3 32.42 18.01 -35.19
N VAL A 4 31.90 18.17 -33.99
CA VAL A 4 31.70 17.07 -33.03
C VAL A 4 30.37 16.40 -33.39
N ILE A 5 30.41 15.12 -33.75
CA ILE A 5 29.22 14.29 -33.90
C ILE A 5 29.05 13.55 -32.58
N LEU A 6 28.00 13.87 -31.83
CA LEU A 6 27.58 13.12 -30.65
C LEU A 6 26.75 11.93 -31.15
N ALA A 7 27.32 10.72 -31.09
CA ALA A 7 26.60 9.48 -31.35
C ALA A 7 26.10 8.92 -30.02
N ILE A 8 24.78 8.97 -29.79
CA ILE A 8 24.11 8.29 -28.67
C ILE A 8 23.69 6.91 -29.18
N VAL A 9 24.40 5.87 -28.74
CA VAL A 9 24.05 4.47 -29.02
C VAL A 9 23.05 4.02 -27.95
N PHE A 10 21.79 3.86 -28.32
CA PHE A 10 20.84 3.12 -27.49
C PHE A 10 21.10 1.62 -27.69
N THR A 11 21.80 1.01 -26.74
CA THR A 11 21.78 -0.45 -26.62
C THR A 11 20.46 -0.82 -25.93
N ALA A 12 19.45 -1.17 -26.72
CA ALA A 12 18.25 -1.80 -26.21
C ALA A 12 18.64 -3.23 -25.79
N PHE A 13 18.84 -3.45 -24.50
CA PHE A 13 18.75 -4.79 -23.95
C PHE A 13 17.27 -5.16 -23.90
N SER A 14 16.82 -6.04 -24.80
CA SER A 14 15.66 -6.84 -24.44
C SER A 14 16.12 -7.72 -23.28
N LEU A 15 15.61 -7.43 -22.08
CA LEU A 15 15.52 -8.46 -21.07
C LEU A 15 14.53 -9.48 -21.65
N THR A 16 15.05 -10.46 -22.39
CA THR A 16 14.34 -11.72 -22.51
C THR A 16 14.07 -12.14 -21.07
N ALA A 17 12.80 -12.30 -20.77
CA ALA A 17 12.36 -12.85 -19.50
C ALA A 17 13.02 -14.23 -19.39
N GLY A 18 14.17 -14.28 -18.73
CA GLY A 18 14.79 -15.54 -18.34
C GLY A 18 13.73 -16.28 -17.53
N ASP A 19 13.45 -17.51 -17.95
CA ASP A 19 12.39 -18.38 -17.45
C ASP A 19 12.16 -18.18 -15.95
N ARG A 20 11.16 -17.34 -15.65
CA ARG A 20 10.51 -17.32 -14.36
C ARG A 20 9.77 -18.64 -14.29
N GLY A 21 10.21 -19.54 -13.43
CA GLY A 21 9.45 -20.76 -13.14
C GLY A 21 8.00 -20.40 -12.78
N GLY A 22 7.13 -20.49 -13.79
CA GLY A 22 5.75 -20.96 -13.69
C GLY A 22 4.75 -20.24 -12.81
N LEU A 23 4.81 -18.92 -12.60
CA LEU A 23 3.64 -18.17 -12.10
C LEU A 23 3.31 -17.01 -13.04
N GLN A 24 2.47 -17.31 -14.03
CA GLN A 24 1.87 -16.32 -14.90
C GLN A 24 0.85 -15.52 -14.06
N MET A 25 1.02 -14.20 -14.00
CA MET A 25 0.03 -13.32 -13.36
C MET A 25 -1.33 -13.57 -14.03
N PRO A 26 -2.40 -13.82 -13.26
CA PRO A 26 -3.72 -13.96 -13.84
C PRO A 26 -4.07 -12.62 -14.48
N GLU A 27 -4.62 -12.64 -15.68
CA GLU A 27 -5.20 -11.45 -16.28
C GLU A 27 -6.46 -11.09 -15.47
N PRO A 28 -6.63 -9.82 -15.05
CA PRO A 28 -7.88 -9.40 -14.45
C PRO A 28 -9.02 -9.62 -15.45
N PRO A 29 -10.23 -9.95 -14.99
CA PRO A 29 -11.39 -9.99 -15.86
C PRO A 29 -11.52 -8.68 -16.62
N SER A 30 -11.85 -8.76 -17.91
CA SER A 30 -11.99 -7.58 -18.77
C SER A 30 -13.18 -6.69 -18.40
N SER A 31 -14.01 -7.13 -17.46
CA SER A 31 -15.18 -6.42 -16.97
C SER A 31 -15.28 -6.46 -15.45
N LYS A 32 -15.52 -5.30 -14.84
CA LYS A 32 -15.83 -5.17 -13.40
C LYS A 32 -17.06 -5.99 -12.97
N SER A 33 -17.98 -6.28 -13.90
CA SER A 33 -19.20 -7.07 -13.62
C SER A 33 -19.00 -8.59 -13.56
N ASP A 34 -17.81 -9.11 -13.89
CA ASP A 34 -17.53 -10.56 -13.88
C ASP A 34 -17.20 -11.07 -12.47
N ILE A 35 -18.19 -11.15 -11.59
CA ILE A 35 -18.04 -11.55 -10.19
C ILE A 35 -17.35 -12.92 -10.05
N VAL A 36 -17.59 -13.85 -10.96
CA VAL A 36 -17.01 -15.20 -10.94
C VAL A 36 -15.54 -15.14 -11.36
N GLY A 37 -15.23 -14.46 -12.47
CA GLY A 37 -13.85 -14.23 -12.91
C GLY A 37 -13.04 -13.48 -11.86
N TRP A 38 -13.67 -12.54 -11.16
CA TRP A 38 -13.07 -11.85 -10.03
C TRP A 38 -12.73 -12.79 -8.89
N ASN A 39 -13.67 -13.59 -8.39
CA ASN A 39 -13.39 -14.55 -7.32
C ASN A 39 -12.23 -15.51 -7.67
N LEU A 40 -12.14 -15.95 -8.93
CA LEU A 40 -11.05 -16.76 -9.45
C LEU A 40 -9.71 -16.02 -9.57
N TYR A 41 -9.76 -14.77 -10.03
CA TYR A 41 -8.60 -13.87 -10.05
C TYR A 41 -8.08 -13.65 -8.64
N HIS A 42 -8.95 -13.39 -7.64
CA HIS A 42 -8.56 -13.20 -6.25
C HIS A 42 -8.00 -14.44 -5.59
N ALA A 43 -8.59 -15.61 -5.79
CA ALA A 43 -8.02 -16.85 -5.25
C ALA A 43 -6.58 -17.08 -5.77
N LYS A 44 -6.34 -16.72 -7.05
CA LYS A 44 -5.01 -16.78 -7.67
C LYS A 44 -4.10 -15.65 -7.22
N MET A 45 -4.60 -14.42 -7.07
CA MET A 45 -3.85 -13.28 -6.58
C MET A 45 -3.49 -13.46 -5.11
N ASP A 46 -4.39 -13.90 -4.23
CA ASP A 46 -4.08 -14.27 -2.85
C ASP A 46 -2.98 -15.33 -2.78
N GLN A 47 -3.05 -16.34 -3.65
CA GLN A 47 -2.00 -17.36 -3.76
C GLN A 47 -0.68 -16.77 -4.27
N ILE A 48 -0.70 -15.86 -5.25
CA ILE A 48 0.47 -15.20 -5.83
C ILE A 48 1.05 -14.11 -4.92
N HIS A 49 0.23 -13.42 -4.14
CA HIS A 49 0.64 -12.39 -3.18
C HIS A 49 1.34 -13.05 -2.00
N ARG A 50 0.80 -14.20 -1.54
CA ARG A 50 1.53 -15.10 -0.62
C ARG A 50 2.87 -15.58 -1.19
N MET A 51 3.08 -15.49 -2.50
CA MET A 51 4.23 -16.05 -3.24
C MET A 51 5.07 -15.02 -4.03
N SER A 52 4.78 -13.71 -4.01
CA SER A 52 5.54 -12.78 -4.85
C SER A 52 5.61 -11.32 -4.35
N LYS A 53 6.85 -10.86 -4.28
CA LYS A 53 7.29 -9.47 -4.03
C LYS A 53 6.86 -8.46 -5.11
N ALA A 54 6.45 -8.92 -6.29
CA ALA A 54 6.05 -8.04 -7.40
C ALA A 54 4.63 -7.48 -7.23
N ALA A 55 3.74 -8.23 -6.59
CA ALA A 55 2.36 -7.82 -6.38
C ALA A 55 2.21 -6.75 -5.28
N ALA A 56 2.97 -6.87 -4.19
CA ALA A 56 3.00 -5.87 -3.12
C ALA A 56 3.35 -4.46 -3.65
N ARG A 57 4.29 -4.40 -4.60
CA ARG A 57 4.64 -3.15 -5.30
C ARG A 57 3.59 -2.69 -6.32
N SER A 58 2.83 -3.59 -6.94
CA SER A 58 1.78 -3.18 -7.89
C SER A 58 0.59 -2.54 -7.19
N ASP A 59 0.38 -2.88 -5.92
CA ASP A 59 -0.69 -2.32 -5.09
C ASP A 59 -0.30 -0.98 -4.44
N ARG A 60 0.95 -0.52 -4.64
CA ARG A 60 1.38 0.81 -4.18
C ARG A 60 0.58 1.89 -4.89
N ALA A 61 -0.10 2.68 -4.09
CA ALA A 61 -0.98 3.76 -4.50
C ALA A 61 -0.59 5.05 -3.78
N TYR A 62 -1.03 6.17 -4.33
CA TYR A 62 -0.94 7.46 -3.67
C TYR A 62 -2.29 8.18 -3.74
N ASN A 63 -2.48 9.14 -2.84
CA ASN A 63 -3.56 10.10 -2.98
C ASN A 63 -3.11 11.45 -2.37
N PHE A 64 -3.99 12.44 -2.39
CA PHE A 64 -3.73 13.77 -1.84
C PHE A 64 -4.66 14.06 -0.68
N HIS A 65 -4.10 14.66 0.37
CA HIS A 65 -4.87 15.49 1.29
C HIS A 65 -4.72 16.93 0.80
N ASN A 66 -5.82 17.55 0.41
CA ASN A 66 -5.86 18.89 -0.19
C ASN A 66 -7.15 19.67 0.13
N GLY A 67 -7.87 19.26 1.17
CA GLY A 67 -9.14 19.86 1.59
C GLY A 67 -9.01 21.23 2.26
N ASN A 68 -7.79 21.74 2.53
CA ASN A 68 -7.59 23.07 3.12
C ASN A 68 -6.22 23.69 2.78
N GLN A 69 -5.72 24.71 3.50
CA GLN A 69 -4.51 25.45 3.07
C GLN A 69 -3.22 24.63 3.01
N VAL A 70 -3.14 23.44 3.61
CA VAL A 70 -2.02 22.51 3.42
C VAL A 70 -2.43 21.46 2.39
N ARG A 71 -1.57 21.17 1.40
CA ARG A 71 -1.72 19.98 0.55
C ARG A 71 -0.47 19.12 0.53
N THR A 72 -0.66 17.80 0.54
CA THR A 72 0.42 16.85 0.36
C THR A 72 -0.07 15.58 -0.32
N LEU A 73 0.78 15.00 -1.14
CA LEU A 73 0.64 13.60 -1.51
C LEU A 73 1.10 12.69 -0.37
N PHE A 74 0.54 11.49 -0.33
CA PHE A 74 0.93 10.43 0.60
C PHE A 74 0.75 9.07 -0.09
N TYR A 75 1.43 8.06 0.44
CA TYR A 75 1.49 6.71 -0.12
C TYR A 75 1.03 5.66 0.87
N ASN A 76 0.43 4.58 0.36
CA ASN A 76 -0.05 3.46 1.17
C ASN A 76 1.06 2.51 1.66
N TYR A 77 2.32 2.85 1.42
CA TYR A 77 3.50 2.22 2.00
C TYR A 77 4.19 3.12 3.04
N GLY A 78 3.48 4.15 3.54
CA GLY A 78 3.88 4.91 4.71
C GLY A 78 4.70 6.18 4.45
N SER A 79 4.98 6.51 3.18
CA SER A 79 5.62 7.79 2.82
C SER A 79 4.58 8.93 2.76
N ILE A 80 4.92 10.08 3.35
CA ILE A 80 4.16 11.33 3.29
C ILE A 80 5.06 12.40 2.68
N GLY A 81 4.64 12.94 1.54
CA GLY A 81 5.50 13.76 0.67
C GLY A 81 6.50 12.89 -0.09
N LYS A 82 7.14 13.48 -1.11
CA LYS A 82 8.21 12.80 -1.84
C LYS A 82 9.12 13.81 -2.52
N PRO A 83 10.45 13.60 -2.50
CA PRO A 83 11.38 14.47 -3.20
C PRO A 83 11.09 14.52 -4.69
N SER A 84 11.17 15.73 -5.26
CA SER A 84 10.96 15.97 -6.68
C SER A 84 9.58 15.54 -7.21
N THR A 85 8.60 15.31 -6.31
CA THR A 85 7.22 15.00 -6.65
C THR A 85 6.32 15.92 -5.82
N GLU A 86 5.65 16.84 -6.49
CA GLU A 86 4.79 17.83 -5.82
C GLU A 86 3.31 17.45 -5.93
N PRO A 87 2.46 17.88 -4.99
CA PRO A 87 2.80 18.64 -3.77
C PRO A 87 3.38 17.79 -2.63
N SER A 88 4.49 18.27 -2.05
CA SER A 88 5.08 17.72 -0.82
C SER A 88 4.96 18.74 0.32
N MET A 89 3.89 18.64 1.11
CA MET A 89 3.50 19.58 2.17
C MET A 89 3.58 21.05 1.72
N GLU A 90 2.83 21.39 0.68
CA GLU A 90 2.71 22.76 0.23
C GLU A 90 1.78 23.57 1.14
N TRP A 91 2.24 24.75 1.52
CA TRP A 91 1.46 25.69 2.31
C TRP A 91 1.81 27.18 2.04
N PRO A 92 0.82 28.06 1.84
CA PRO A 92 -0.57 27.75 1.50
C PRO A 92 -0.68 27.05 0.13
N ILE A 93 -1.79 26.34 -0.12
CA ILE A 93 -2.12 25.80 -1.45
C ILE A 93 -2.02 26.92 -2.49
N GLY A 94 -1.32 26.64 -3.60
CA GLY A 94 -1.12 27.58 -4.71
C GLY A 94 0.12 28.46 -4.55
N SER A 95 0.87 28.31 -3.45
CA SER A 95 2.15 29.01 -3.27
C SER A 95 3.28 28.45 -4.13
N GLY A 96 3.17 27.20 -4.58
CA GLY A 96 4.23 26.49 -5.30
C GLY A 96 5.44 26.16 -4.44
N ARG A 97 5.31 26.18 -3.11
CA ARG A 97 6.40 25.92 -2.15
C ARG A 97 6.07 24.71 -1.29
N GLY A 98 6.76 23.59 -1.54
CA GLY A 98 6.77 22.44 -0.63
C GLY A 98 7.75 22.66 0.53
N TYR A 99 7.35 22.30 1.75
CA TYR A 99 8.16 22.50 2.97
C TYR A 99 8.74 21.21 3.52
N ALA A 100 8.45 20.08 2.88
CA ALA A 100 8.86 18.77 3.34
C ALA A 100 9.53 17.97 2.23
N PHE A 101 10.58 17.26 2.61
CA PHE A 101 11.25 16.33 1.72
C PHE A 101 10.47 15.01 1.66
N GLU A 102 10.41 14.32 2.80
CA GLU A 102 9.70 13.04 2.97
C GLU A 102 9.55 12.77 4.47
N PHE A 103 8.41 12.23 4.88
CA PHE A 103 8.20 11.64 6.20
C PHE A 103 7.73 10.21 6.05
N GLY A 104 7.93 9.41 7.09
CA GLY A 104 7.40 8.05 7.13
C GLY A 104 7.62 7.39 8.47
N ILE A 105 6.98 6.24 8.65
CA ILE A 105 7.06 5.47 9.89
C ILE A 105 8.28 4.55 9.82
N VAL A 106 9.11 4.62 10.86
CA VAL A 106 10.24 3.71 11.05
C VAL A 106 9.94 2.84 12.25
N ALA A 107 10.05 1.52 12.08
CA ALA A 107 9.94 0.54 13.16
C ALA A 107 11.22 -0.30 13.22
N GLY A 108 11.62 -0.70 14.42
CA GLY A 108 12.75 -1.59 14.59
C GLY A 108 12.68 -2.39 15.86
N SER A 109 13.26 -3.59 15.82
CA SER A 109 13.26 -4.51 16.96
C SER A 109 14.52 -5.38 16.99
N GLU A 110 14.90 -5.81 18.18
CA GLU A 110 15.87 -6.90 18.38
C GLU A 110 15.09 -8.21 18.59
N VAL A 111 15.33 -9.18 17.71
CA VAL A 111 14.61 -10.45 17.67
C VAL A 111 15.54 -11.61 17.97
N ASN A 112 14.99 -12.67 18.57
CA ASN A 112 15.71 -13.92 18.78
C ASN A 112 15.61 -14.78 17.51
N THR A 113 16.75 -15.21 16.98
CA THR A 113 16.78 -16.07 15.79
C THR A 113 16.59 -17.54 16.16
N TYR A 114 16.24 -18.35 15.17
CA TYR A 114 16.41 -19.79 15.26
C TYR A 114 17.87 -20.12 15.54
N GLY A 115 18.12 -21.14 16.36
CA GLY A 115 19.47 -21.48 16.82
C GLY A 115 20.00 -20.62 17.98
N GLY A 116 19.23 -19.67 18.52
CA GLY A 116 19.57 -18.93 19.76
C GLY A 116 20.42 -17.67 19.59
N GLY A 117 20.54 -17.16 18.36
CA GLY A 117 21.17 -15.87 18.07
C GLY A 117 20.22 -14.67 18.24
N LYS A 118 20.74 -13.48 17.92
CA LYS A 118 19.98 -12.22 17.91
C LYS A 118 20.18 -11.46 16.60
N GLN A 119 19.12 -10.81 16.13
CA GLN A 119 19.15 -9.93 14.96
C GLN A 119 18.46 -8.60 15.26
N ARG A 120 18.89 -7.53 14.58
CA ARG A 120 18.23 -6.23 14.61
C ARG A 120 17.62 -5.98 13.24
N ILE A 121 16.33 -5.74 13.22
CA ILE A 121 15.55 -5.52 12.00
C ILE A 121 15.00 -4.10 12.07
N VAL A 122 15.14 -3.35 10.99
CA VAL A 122 14.61 -1.99 10.83
C VAL A 122 13.81 -1.95 9.53
N ILE A 123 12.62 -1.37 9.62
CA ILE A 123 11.66 -1.19 8.53
C ILE A 123 11.36 0.30 8.45
N ASP A 124 11.27 0.83 7.24
CA ASP A 124 10.82 2.18 6.99
C ASP A 124 9.78 2.25 5.87
N GLY A 125 9.19 3.42 5.64
CA GLY A 125 8.27 3.64 4.52
C GLY A 125 8.79 4.64 3.50
N LEU A 126 10.09 4.92 3.50
CA LEU A 126 10.66 6.07 2.80
C LEU A 126 11.09 5.67 1.38
N SER A 127 10.56 6.39 0.38
CA SER A 127 10.80 6.17 -1.04
C SER A 127 12.21 6.56 -1.49
N ILE A 128 12.83 7.56 -0.86
CA ILE A 128 14.16 8.07 -1.24
C ILE A 128 15.11 8.13 -0.04
N ALA A 129 14.64 8.58 1.12
CA ALA A 129 15.48 8.74 2.32
C ALA A 129 15.62 7.44 3.16
N GLY A 130 15.04 6.33 2.69
CA GLY A 130 14.96 5.07 3.42
C GLY A 130 16.22 4.20 3.39
N VAL A 131 16.24 3.21 4.27
CA VAL A 131 17.22 2.10 4.35
C VAL A 131 17.13 1.19 3.11
N THR A 132 16.11 1.41 2.27
CA THR A 132 15.71 0.69 1.06
C THR A 132 16.73 0.75 -0.08
N GLY A 133 17.57 1.78 -0.13
CA GLY A 133 18.52 2.03 -1.22
C GLY A 133 19.69 1.04 -1.38
N ASN A 134 19.93 0.14 -0.42
CA ASN A 134 21.18 -0.64 -0.32
C ASN A 134 21.00 -2.17 -0.27
N ASN A 135 19.95 -2.74 -0.87
CA ASN A 135 19.74 -4.18 -0.81
C ASN A 135 20.28 -4.95 -2.04
N PRO A 136 21.25 -5.87 -1.85
CA PRO A 136 21.64 -6.85 -2.87
C PRO A 136 20.42 -7.74 -3.16
N GLY A 137 19.89 -7.67 -4.39
CA GLY A 137 18.67 -8.38 -4.80
C GLY A 137 17.44 -7.49 -5.00
N GLY A 138 17.56 -6.18 -4.79
CA GLY A 138 16.52 -5.20 -5.10
C GLY A 138 15.22 -5.38 -4.30
N THR A 139 15.29 -6.03 -3.13
CA THR A 139 14.12 -6.14 -2.23
C THR A 139 14.06 -4.91 -1.35
N PRO A 140 12.99 -4.11 -1.41
CA PRO A 140 12.75 -3.05 -0.43
C PRO A 140 12.70 -3.63 1.01
N ASN A 141 13.31 -2.96 2.01
CA ASN A 141 13.11 -3.27 3.44
C ASN A 141 12.05 -2.32 4.01
N ASP A 142 10.95 -2.18 3.28
CA ASP A 142 9.96 -1.15 3.51
C ASP A 142 8.60 -1.77 3.79
N TRP A 143 7.72 -0.96 4.37
CA TRP A 143 6.30 -1.28 4.42
C TRP A 143 5.78 -1.53 3.01
N GLU A 144 4.88 -2.49 2.89
CA GLU A 144 4.13 -2.73 1.66
C GLU A 144 2.63 -2.66 1.94
N PRO A 145 1.84 -2.15 0.99
CA PRO A 145 0.40 -2.05 1.18
C PRO A 145 -0.21 -3.45 1.28
N GLN A 146 -1.20 -3.58 2.18
CA GLN A 146 -2.03 -4.75 2.24
C GLN A 146 -3.07 -4.69 1.12
N ALA A 147 -3.17 -5.76 0.34
CA ALA A 147 -4.16 -5.87 -0.72
C ALA A 147 -5.59 -5.79 -0.17
N GLY A 148 -6.50 -5.23 -0.97
CA GLY A 148 -7.93 -5.13 -0.62
C GLY A 148 -8.32 -3.88 0.18
N TYR A 149 -7.46 -2.86 0.24
CA TYR A 149 -7.73 -1.57 0.87
C TYR A 149 -7.85 -0.42 -0.13
N ASN A 150 -7.85 -0.70 -1.43
CA ASN A 150 -8.03 0.26 -2.50
C ASN A 150 -8.56 -0.41 -3.77
N ASP A 151 -9.04 0.38 -4.74
CA ASP A 151 -9.42 -0.12 -6.05
C ASP A 151 -8.16 -0.48 -6.85
N PRO A 152 -8.00 -1.74 -7.30
CA PRO A 152 -6.88 -2.13 -8.16
C PRO A 152 -6.84 -1.40 -9.51
N PHE A 153 -7.93 -0.79 -9.97
CA PHE A 153 -8.03 -0.10 -11.26
C PHE A 153 -7.69 1.38 -11.23
N VAL A 154 -7.87 2.01 -10.07
CA VAL A 154 -7.67 3.46 -9.93
C VAL A 154 -6.28 3.76 -9.34
N HIS A 155 -5.63 2.78 -8.71
CA HIS A 155 -4.31 2.92 -8.07
C HIS A 155 -4.21 4.14 -7.14
N GLN A 156 -5.33 4.47 -6.49
CA GLN A 156 -5.46 5.56 -5.54
C GLN A 156 -5.85 5.01 -4.17
N ILE A 157 -5.38 5.66 -3.11
CA ILE A 157 -5.72 5.29 -1.73
C ILE A 157 -7.19 5.64 -1.48
N SER A 158 -7.90 4.79 -0.73
CA SER A 158 -9.29 5.03 -0.38
C SER A 158 -9.48 6.32 0.41
N MET A 159 -10.39 7.16 -0.07
CA MET A 159 -10.77 8.44 0.54
C MET A 159 -12.27 8.47 0.82
N SER A 160 -12.68 9.07 1.94
CA SER A 160 -14.09 9.20 2.33
C SER A 160 -14.90 10.09 1.39
N ASP A 161 -14.26 11.06 0.76
CA ASP A 161 -14.85 12.04 -0.17
C ASP A 161 -14.66 11.66 -1.65
N SER A 162 -14.15 10.46 -1.91
CA SER A 162 -13.99 9.95 -3.27
C SER A 162 -15.32 9.98 -4.01
N PRO A 163 -15.35 10.49 -5.26
CA PRO A 163 -16.54 10.39 -6.06
C PRO A 163 -16.87 8.91 -6.32
N ASP A 164 -18.16 8.65 -6.41
CA ASP A 164 -18.73 7.48 -7.07
C ASP A 164 -19.13 7.98 -8.46
N GLU A 165 -18.14 8.11 -9.37
CA GLU A 165 -18.49 8.32 -10.77
C GLU A 165 -19.05 6.98 -11.26
N ASP A 166 -20.36 6.76 -11.05
CA ASP A 166 -21.17 5.57 -11.39
C ASP A 166 -21.15 5.28 -12.91
N ARG A 167 -19.95 4.99 -13.40
CA ARG A 167 -19.60 4.49 -14.73
C ARG A 167 -19.84 2.98 -14.78
N ASP A 168 -19.98 2.34 -13.62
CA ASP A 168 -20.51 1.01 -13.42
C ASP A 168 -21.39 0.98 -12.16
N PRO A 169 -22.60 0.39 -12.20
CA PRO A 169 -23.59 0.41 -11.12
C PRO A 169 -23.20 -0.50 -9.95
N ASP A 170 -22.02 -0.30 -9.37
CA ASP A 170 -21.46 -1.04 -8.24
C ASP A 170 -21.72 -0.34 -6.88
N ALA A 171 -22.21 0.91 -6.93
CA ALA A 171 -22.65 1.75 -5.81
C ALA A 171 -21.58 1.94 -4.73
N ARG A 172 -20.33 2.17 -5.15
CA ARG A 172 -19.21 2.45 -4.25
C ARG A 172 -18.31 3.57 -4.83
N PRO A 173 -17.65 4.35 -3.97
CA PRO A 173 -16.62 5.27 -4.45
C PRO A 173 -15.44 4.58 -5.14
N ASP A 174 -14.94 5.20 -6.20
CA ASP A 174 -13.92 4.63 -7.10
C ASP A 174 -12.58 4.33 -6.42
N THR A 175 -12.24 4.99 -5.31
CA THR A 175 -10.99 4.71 -4.58
C THR A 175 -11.13 3.59 -3.55
N TRP A 176 -12.34 3.14 -3.23
CA TRP A 176 -12.58 2.11 -2.21
C TRP A 176 -12.13 0.73 -2.75
N PRO A 177 -12.08 -0.32 -1.94
CA PRO A 177 -11.92 -1.68 -2.47
C PRO A 177 -13.22 -2.26 -3.03
N GLN A 178 -13.13 -3.03 -4.12
CA GLN A 178 -14.30 -3.63 -4.80
C GLN A 178 -14.85 -4.91 -4.14
N PHE A 179 -14.13 -5.51 -3.18
CA PHE A 179 -14.42 -6.89 -2.76
C PHE A 179 -15.55 -7.01 -1.74
N LYS A 180 -16.56 -7.80 -2.06
CA LYS A 180 -17.70 -8.06 -1.18
C LYS A 180 -17.42 -9.23 -0.21
N THR A 181 -16.32 -9.16 0.54
CA THR A 181 -15.89 -10.19 1.48
C THR A 181 -16.03 -9.76 2.94
N ASN A 182 -16.17 -10.73 3.86
CA ASN A 182 -16.21 -10.44 5.31
C ASN A 182 -14.91 -9.82 5.84
N SER A 183 -13.80 -9.98 5.10
CA SER A 183 -12.50 -9.40 5.42
C SER A 183 -12.32 -7.99 4.88
N ASN A 184 -13.16 -7.53 3.96
CA ASN A 184 -13.09 -6.15 3.46
C ASN A 184 -13.73 -5.22 4.51
N PRO A 185 -12.96 -4.30 5.11
CA PRO A 185 -13.48 -3.39 6.13
C PRO A 185 -14.53 -2.40 5.59
N PHE A 186 -14.59 -2.19 4.28
CA PHE A 186 -15.55 -1.32 3.61
C PHE A 186 -16.84 -2.04 3.24
N TRP A 187 -16.88 -3.38 3.24
CA TRP A 187 -18.06 -4.14 2.83
C TRP A 187 -18.84 -4.66 4.03
N TYR A 188 -20.17 -4.55 3.97
CA TYR A 188 -21.04 -5.06 5.01
C TYR A 188 -22.03 -6.11 4.48
N PRO A 189 -21.65 -7.41 4.53
CA PRO A 189 -22.41 -8.53 3.98
C PRO A 189 -23.62 -8.90 4.86
N ILE A 190 -24.68 -8.08 4.84
CA ILE A 190 -26.03 -8.37 5.38
C ILE A 190 -26.18 -8.65 6.89
N ALA A 191 -27.14 -7.91 7.46
CA ALA A 191 -27.72 -7.87 8.80
C ALA A 191 -26.89 -8.45 9.96
N ASP A 192 -25.83 -7.75 10.35
CA ASP A 192 -25.44 -7.83 11.76
C ASP A 192 -26.52 -7.14 12.60
N ALA A 193 -27.02 -7.86 13.61
CA ALA A 193 -28.10 -7.46 14.49
C ALA A 193 -27.81 -6.15 15.27
N THR A 194 -26.55 -5.72 15.30
CA THR A 194 -26.10 -4.46 15.93
C THR A 194 -26.13 -3.27 14.98
N ASN A 195 -26.25 -3.46 13.67
CA ASN A 195 -26.31 -2.39 12.67
C ASN A 195 -27.27 -2.74 11.52
N PRO A 196 -28.60 -2.58 11.74
CA PRO A 196 -29.63 -2.94 10.77
C PRO A 196 -29.68 -1.99 9.55
N ASP A 197 -29.01 -0.84 9.58
CA ASP A 197 -29.16 0.23 8.58
C ASP A 197 -28.30 0.05 7.32
N PHE A 198 -27.25 -0.78 7.38
CA PHE A 198 -26.25 -0.89 6.33
C PHE A 198 -26.18 -2.21 5.52
N PRO A 199 -27.07 -3.21 5.69
CA PRO A 199 -26.85 -4.54 5.13
C PRO A 199 -26.73 -4.52 3.60
N GLY A 200 -25.68 -5.16 3.09
CA GLY A 200 -25.43 -5.33 1.65
C GLY A 200 -24.88 -4.08 0.97
N LYS A 201 -24.23 -3.17 1.71
CA LYS A 201 -23.68 -1.91 1.17
C LYS A 201 -22.20 -1.75 1.51
N PHE A 202 -21.54 -0.91 0.72
CA PHE A 202 -20.25 -0.35 1.10
C PHE A 202 -20.44 0.77 2.10
N VAL A 203 -19.60 0.78 3.13
CA VAL A 203 -19.64 1.74 4.24
C VAL A 203 -18.23 2.12 4.62
N TRP A 204 -17.97 3.42 4.83
CA TRP A 204 -16.66 3.89 5.26
C TRP A 204 -16.26 3.22 6.58
N PRO A 205 -15.07 2.60 6.68
CA PRO A 205 -14.59 2.01 7.92
C PRO A 205 -14.09 3.12 8.85
N GLY A 206 -14.99 3.93 9.39
CA GLY A 206 -14.66 5.05 10.27
C GLY A 206 -14.05 4.62 11.61
N GLU A 207 -13.15 5.46 12.14
CA GLU A 207 -12.47 5.21 13.42
C GLU A 207 -13.45 5.07 14.60
N TYR A 208 -14.47 5.93 14.66
CA TYR A 208 -15.46 5.94 15.74
C TYR A 208 -16.73 5.14 15.42
N GLY A 209 -16.67 4.31 14.38
CA GLY A 209 -17.79 3.51 13.95
C GLY A 209 -17.93 3.48 12.44
N ARG A 210 -18.60 2.44 11.98
CA ARG A 210 -18.90 2.25 10.56
C ARG A 210 -19.79 3.38 10.06
N GLY A 211 -19.43 3.93 8.91
CA GLY A 211 -20.17 5.03 8.27
C GLY A 211 -19.94 6.38 8.92
N VAL A 212 -19.11 6.45 9.97
CA VAL A 212 -18.76 7.70 10.64
C VAL A 212 -17.50 8.26 9.99
N THR A 213 -17.63 9.36 9.26
CA THR A 213 -16.50 10.18 8.83
C THR A 213 -16.29 11.29 9.86
N THR A 214 -15.05 11.45 10.33
CA THR A 214 -14.75 12.48 11.34
C THR A 214 -14.26 13.77 10.70
N ALA A 215 -13.64 13.65 9.53
CA ALA A 215 -13.09 14.74 8.75
C ALA A 215 -13.78 14.85 7.39
N ASP A 216 -13.69 16.04 6.79
CA ASP A 216 -14.20 16.28 5.43
C ASP A 216 -13.42 15.46 4.40
N GLN A 217 -12.10 15.32 4.61
CA GLN A 217 -11.23 14.35 3.95
C GLN A 217 -10.65 13.37 4.96
N GLU A 218 -11.00 12.09 4.81
CA GLU A 218 -10.43 10.99 5.56
C GLU A 218 -9.82 9.96 4.59
N SER A 219 -8.56 9.58 4.81
CA SER A 219 -7.92 8.49 4.08
C SER A 219 -7.78 7.26 4.96
N TYR A 220 -7.90 6.05 4.40
CA TYR A 220 -7.65 4.81 5.13
C TYR A 220 -6.87 3.83 4.27
N TYR A 221 -5.80 3.27 4.84
CA TYR A 221 -5.02 2.20 4.24
C TYR A 221 -4.35 1.36 5.32
N VAL A 222 -3.91 0.16 4.93
CA VAL A 222 -3.17 -0.73 5.78
C VAL A 222 -1.92 -1.18 5.05
N MET A 223 -0.82 -1.28 5.79
CA MET A 223 0.47 -1.72 5.30
C MET A 223 1.09 -2.71 6.28
N ASP A 224 1.97 -3.58 5.80
CA ASP A 224 2.69 -4.53 6.64
C ASP A 224 4.14 -4.72 6.21
N ASP A 225 4.89 -5.44 7.04
CA ASP A 225 6.31 -5.72 6.83
C ASP A 225 6.57 -7.11 6.25
N SER A 226 5.53 -7.78 5.73
CA SER A 226 5.57 -9.21 5.39
C SER A 226 6.58 -9.54 4.29
N TYR A 227 7.00 -8.56 3.48
CA TYR A 227 7.93 -8.74 2.37
C TYR A 227 9.40 -8.42 2.70
N VAL A 228 9.72 -8.17 3.98
CA VAL A 228 11.09 -7.88 4.44
C VAL A 228 11.85 -9.19 4.72
N TYR A 229 12.39 -9.79 3.66
CA TYR A 229 13.01 -11.13 3.70
C TYR A 229 14.51 -11.16 3.98
N ARG A 230 15.13 -10.05 4.39
CA ARG A 230 16.59 -10.04 4.67
C ARG A 230 17.00 -10.99 5.81
N HIS A 231 16.04 -11.38 6.64
CA HIS A 231 16.25 -12.08 7.90
C HIS A 231 15.75 -13.52 7.89
N ASN A 232 15.20 -14.00 6.77
CA ASN A 232 14.80 -15.39 6.59
C ASN A 232 14.86 -15.83 5.12
N SER A 233 14.95 -17.14 4.93
CA SER A 233 14.93 -17.72 3.60
C SER A 233 13.54 -17.57 2.99
N TYR A 234 13.49 -16.89 1.85
CA TYR A 234 12.32 -16.79 1.00
C TYR A 234 12.63 -17.23 -0.44
N PRO A 235 11.77 -18.06 -1.06
CA PRO A 235 10.65 -18.76 -0.44
C PRO A 235 11.13 -19.82 0.57
N TRP A 236 10.24 -20.18 1.50
CA TRP A 236 10.49 -21.21 2.49
C TRP A 236 10.77 -22.57 1.85
N ASP A 237 11.84 -23.24 2.28
CA ASP A 237 12.30 -24.53 1.73
C ASP A 237 11.95 -25.74 2.62
N GLY A 238 11.20 -25.53 3.70
CA GLY A 238 10.81 -26.58 4.63
C GLY A 238 11.67 -26.70 5.89
N VAL A 239 12.81 -25.99 5.98
CA VAL A 239 13.78 -26.17 7.06
C VAL A 239 14.18 -24.85 7.72
N LYS A 240 14.07 -24.78 9.05
CA LYS A 240 14.50 -23.59 9.81
C LYS A 240 16.02 -23.54 9.82
N LYS A 241 16.58 -22.40 9.48
CA LYS A 241 18.03 -22.19 9.41
C LYS A 241 18.49 -21.39 10.61
N ASP A 242 19.61 -21.81 11.18
CA ASP A 242 20.23 -21.10 12.29
C ASP A 242 20.58 -19.67 11.87
N GLY A 243 20.26 -18.71 12.74
CA GLY A 243 20.44 -17.29 12.45
C GLY A 243 19.30 -16.63 11.67
N GLU A 244 18.23 -17.34 11.30
CA GLU A 244 17.03 -16.73 10.68
C GLU A 244 15.94 -16.41 11.69
N PHE A 245 15.11 -15.42 11.38
CA PHE A 245 13.95 -15.02 12.18
C PHE A 245 12.63 -15.29 11.43
N TYR A 246 11.69 -15.96 12.10
CA TYR A 246 10.36 -16.23 11.56
C TYR A 246 9.30 -15.58 12.45
N PRO A 247 8.66 -14.48 12.01
CA PRO A 247 7.70 -13.73 12.83
C PRO A 247 6.39 -14.49 13.07
N ASP A 248 6.05 -15.43 12.18
CA ASP A 248 4.81 -16.19 12.24
C ASP A 248 5.09 -17.69 12.17
N THR A 249 4.67 -18.42 13.21
CA THR A 249 4.83 -19.88 13.27
C THR A 249 3.90 -20.64 12.33
N THR A 250 2.81 -20.01 11.87
CA THR A 250 1.82 -20.55 10.94
C THR A 250 2.12 -20.20 9.49
N ASN A 251 2.88 -19.12 9.26
CA ASN A 251 3.34 -18.70 7.94
C ASN A 251 4.84 -18.38 7.93
N LEU A 252 5.65 -19.40 7.64
CA LEU A 252 7.11 -19.27 7.58
C LEU A 252 7.61 -18.51 6.35
N ASN A 253 6.72 -18.20 5.40
CA ASN A 253 7.03 -17.29 4.28
C ASN A 253 6.86 -15.82 4.67
N ARG A 254 6.42 -15.48 5.89
CA ARG A 254 6.30 -14.08 6.33
C ARG A 254 7.67 -13.53 6.72
N GLY A 255 8.06 -12.41 6.15
CA GLY A 255 9.24 -11.62 6.52
C GLY A 255 8.93 -10.54 7.57
N GLY A 256 9.91 -9.68 7.80
CA GLY A 256 9.80 -8.56 8.75
C GLY A 256 9.83 -8.98 10.21
N ILE A 257 9.32 -8.10 11.08
CA ILE A 257 9.13 -8.32 12.52
C ILE A 257 7.69 -8.69 12.88
N GLY A 258 6.78 -8.81 11.90
CA GLY A 258 5.41 -9.24 12.12
C GLY A 258 4.44 -8.11 12.42
N LEU A 259 4.73 -6.89 11.95
CA LEU A 259 3.89 -5.72 12.17
C LEU A 259 2.91 -5.48 11.02
N THR A 260 1.73 -4.98 11.39
CA THR A 260 0.74 -4.41 10.49
C THR A 260 0.39 -3.03 11.02
N VAL A 261 0.40 -2.03 10.15
CA VAL A 261 0.08 -0.64 10.47
C VAL A 261 -1.20 -0.26 9.75
N GLN A 262 -2.19 0.14 10.54
CA GLN A 262 -3.40 0.77 10.03
C GLN A 262 -3.16 2.28 10.11
N ALA A 263 -3.35 2.98 9.00
CA ALA A 263 -3.04 4.39 8.91
C ALA A 263 -4.26 5.17 8.45
N ARG A 264 -4.46 6.33 9.07
CA ARG A 264 -5.49 7.29 8.66
C ARG A 264 -4.91 8.67 8.48
N GLY A 265 -5.53 9.43 7.58
CA GLY A 265 -5.23 10.83 7.35
C GLY A 265 -6.52 11.64 7.49
N TYR A 266 -6.49 12.75 8.21
CA TYR A 266 -7.65 13.62 8.45
C TYR A 266 -7.36 15.05 8.07
N GLN A 267 -8.28 15.66 7.33
CA GLN A 267 -8.27 17.07 7.01
C GLN A 267 -9.68 17.66 7.01
N TRP A 268 -9.84 18.81 7.67
CA TRP A 268 -11.10 19.54 7.75
C TRP A 268 -11.07 20.84 6.94
N ILE A 269 -12.22 21.24 6.37
CA ILE A 269 -12.38 22.52 5.67
C ILE A 269 -12.49 23.71 6.64
N ALA A 270 -12.74 23.44 7.92
CA ALA A 270 -12.94 24.49 8.93
C ALA A 270 -11.71 25.40 9.09
N THR A 271 -11.93 26.71 9.16
CA THR A 271 -10.88 27.75 9.31
C THR A 271 -9.94 27.49 10.49
N ARG A 272 -10.44 26.87 11.58
CA ARG A 272 -9.63 26.55 12.76
C ARG A 272 -8.60 25.45 12.52
N ALA A 273 -8.82 24.58 11.55
CA ALA A 273 -7.94 23.46 11.18
C ALA A 273 -7.24 23.70 9.83
N GLN A 274 -7.27 24.93 9.31
CA GLN A 274 -6.89 25.19 7.92
C GLN A 274 -5.42 24.94 7.58
N ASN A 275 -4.55 24.89 8.59
CA ASN A 275 -3.11 24.78 8.45
C ASN A 275 -2.56 23.43 8.93
N VAL A 276 -3.38 22.37 8.99
CA VAL A 276 -2.96 21.07 9.51
C VAL A 276 -3.60 19.91 8.74
N ILE A 277 -2.84 18.82 8.66
CA ILE A 277 -3.30 17.47 8.29
C ILE A 277 -2.83 16.55 9.41
N PHE A 278 -3.69 15.65 9.86
CA PHE A 278 -3.34 14.67 10.90
C PHE A 278 -3.16 13.31 10.26
N PHE A 279 -2.01 12.68 10.45
CA PHE A 279 -1.81 11.28 10.16
C PHE A 279 -1.69 10.51 11.48
N ILE A 280 -2.44 9.41 11.62
CA ILE A 280 -2.41 8.52 12.79
C ILE A 280 -2.15 7.09 12.37
#